data_AF-A0AAV9B5Z1-F1
#
_entry.id   AF-A0AAV9B5Z1-F1
#
_cell.length_a   1.000
_cell.length_b   1.000
_cell.length_c   1.000
_cell.angle_alpha   90.00
_cell.angle_beta   90.00
_cell.angle_gamma   90.00
#
_symmetry.space_group_name_H-M   'P 1'
#
loop_
_entity.id
_entity.type
_entity.pdbx_description
1 polymer ?
#
loop_
_entity_poly.entity_id
_entity_poly.type
_entity_poly.pdbx_seq_one_letter_code
_entity_poly.pdbx_strand_id
1 'polypeptide(L)'
;MIALHKSTVDIHCSAHVKASPELLGLKNQSVEWITVKFEHPNPSEDDWIAVFSPANFNASTYVPEMGNPKYLKPLLTSAPIKYQFANYSSPDYPNTGKGSLKFRLINQRYDFAFALFSGGLSNPKLVSVSNVVAFANPKAPLYPRLALGRTWDEMTVTWTSDYDIDEAIPFVEWGLKGEPQTRSPAGTHTYTRSSMCGPPAKTVGWRDPGFFHTSFLKDLWPNQEYTYKLCHRLMDGSYVWSEVFSFKASPYPGQNSLQRVIVVGDIGKAERDGSNEYENYQPGSLNTTDTLIRDLDNYDIVFHIGDMPYSNGFLSQWDQFTEMVSPISSRVPYMVASGNHERDWPDSGSFYENEDSGGECGVPAETTYYVPAENRANFWYVADYGMFSQPTQAAVARVRSAPGARVLVELLVRQPRLIPGTHGKEQPSGAVAEVQGRPCLLWTCA
;
A
#
# COMPACT_ATOMS: atom_id res chain seq x y z
N MET A 1 19.94 -4.96 23.22
CA MET A 1 20.87 -3.89 23.68
C MET A 1 21.61 -3.45 22.43
N ILE A 2 21.25 -2.30 21.84
CA ILE A 2 21.72 -1.93 20.48
C ILE A 2 23.23 -1.63 20.53
N ALA A 3 24.04 -2.51 19.94
CA ALA A 3 25.46 -2.26 19.74
C ALA A 3 25.64 -1.28 18.57
N LEU A 4 25.76 0.01 18.89
CA LEU A 4 26.09 1.06 17.93
C LEU A 4 27.60 1.04 17.65
N HIS A 5 28.00 0.90 16.38
CA HIS A 5 29.38 1.11 15.97
C HIS A 5 29.51 2.34 15.06
N LYS A 6 30.69 2.97 15.17
CA LYS A 6 31.06 4.20 14.48
C LYS A 6 30.72 4.10 12.99
N SER A 7 29.96 5.07 12.53
CA SER A 7 29.69 5.36 11.13
C SER A 7 31.00 5.33 10.30
N THR A 8 31.06 4.51 9.25
CA THR A 8 32.09 4.64 8.20
C THR A 8 31.73 5.82 7.32
N VAL A 9 32.00 7.02 7.81
CA VAL A 9 31.82 8.28 7.09
C VAL A 9 33.08 8.54 6.29
N ASP A 10 32.92 8.74 4.99
CA ASP A 10 34.00 9.14 4.08
C ASP A 10 33.59 10.44 3.37
N ILE A 11 33.17 11.43 4.18
CA ILE A 11 32.74 12.73 3.66
C ILE A 11 33.91 13.33 2.91
N HIS A 12 33.73 13.48 1.61
CA HIS A 12 34.76 14.00 0.73
C HIS A 12 34.42 15.44 0.37
N CYS A 13 35.30 16.40 0.71
CA CYS A 13 35.02 17.84 0.55
C CYS A 13 34.69 18.27 -0.89
N SER A 14 35.18 17.51 -1.88
CA SER A 14 34.91 17.76 -3.31
C SER A 14 33.80 16.89 -3.90
N ALA A 15 33.23 15.95 -3.12
CA ALA A 15 32.03 15.25 -3.54
C ALA A 15 30.81 16.12 -3.23
N HIS A 16 29.80 16.08 -4.09
CA HIS A 16 28.57 16.81 -3.85
C HIS A 16 27.36 16.07 -4.44
N VAL A 17 26.22 16.26 -3.80
CA VAL A 17 24.90 15.81 -4.28
C VAL A 17 23.98 17.02 -4.24
N LYS A 18 23.19 17.22 -5.29
CA LYS A 18 22.20 18.31 -5.34
C LYS A 18 20.90 17.80 -5.95
N ALA A 19 19.80 18.08 -5.27
CA ALA A 19 18.46 17.70 -5.70
C ALA A 19 17.68 18.94 -6.15
N SER A 20 16.98 18.84 -7.29
CA SER A 20 16.20 19.95 -7.85
C SER A 20 14.96 19.46 -8.60
N PRO A 21 13.79 20.10 -8.42
CA PRO A 21 13.54 21.30 -7.60
C PRO A 21 13.55 21.02 -6.07
N GLU A 22 13.67 22.07 -5.25
CA GLU A 22 13.70 21.96 -3.77
C GLU A 22 12.29 21.88 -3.14
N LEU A 23 11.29 22.41 -3.82
CA LEU A 23 9.89 22.43 -3.37
C LEU A 23 9.03 21.71 -4.41
N LEU A 24 8.31 20.69 -3.95
CA LEU A 24 7.45 19.82 -4.74
C LEU A 24 5.97 20.13 -4.48
N GLY A 25 5.07 19.67 -5.33
CA GLY A 25 3.63 19.72 -5.12
C GLY A 25 3.02 21.12 -5.12
N LEU A 26 3.63 22.09 -5.82
CA LEU A 26 3.16 23.48 -5.87
C LEU A 26 1.74 23.65 -6.43
N LYS A 27 1.25 22.67 -7.19
CA LYS A 27 -0.14 22.62 -7.69
C LYS A 27 -0.92 21.49 -7.03
N ASN A 28 -0.62 21.20 -5.77
CA ASN A 28 -1.21 20.12 -4.96
C ASN A 28 -0.96 18.70 -5.50
N GLN A 29 0.06 18.50 -6.33
CA GLN A 29 0.46 17.15 -6.71
C GLN A 29 1.06 16.41 -5.52
N SER A 30 0.66 15.16 -5.35
CA SER A 30 1.19 14.23 -4.35
C SER A 30 2.34 13.36 -4.89
N VAL A 31 2.72 13.58 -6.15
CA VAL A 31 3.78 12.84 -6.84
C VAL A 31 4.55 13.81 -7.73
N GLU A 32 5.88 13.79 -7.68
CA GLU A 32 6.70 14.63 -8.54
C GLU A 32 8.05 14.00 -8.90
N TRP A 33 8.54 14.32 -10.09
CA TRP A 33 9.87 13.92 -10.54
C TRP A 33 10.92 14.93 -10.08
N ILE A 34 12.01 14.42 -9.50
CA ILE A 34 13.16 15.21 -9.07
C ILE A 34 14.43 14.73 -9.76
N THR A 35 15.29 15.68 -10.14
CA THR A 35 16.61 15.38 -10.68
C THR A 35 17.66 15.54 -9.59
N VAL A 36 18.46 14.50 -9.39
CA VAL A 36 19.58 14.48 -8.45
C VAL A 36 20.87 14.40 -9.26
N LYS A 37 21.70 15.44 -9.16
CA LYS A 37 23.03 15.48 -9.77
C LYS A 37 24.07 15.25 -8.70
N PHE A 38 25.11 14.49 -9.01
CA PHE A 38 26.14 14.15 -8.06
C PHE A 38 27.52 14.04 -8.71
N GLU A 39 28.53 14.32 -7.91
CA GLU A 39 29.94 14.16 -8.27
C GLU A 39 30.69 13.47 -7.13
N HIS A 40 31.54 12.51 -7.46
CA HIS A 40 32.44 11.80 -6.55
C HIS A 40 33.84 11.75 -7.17
N PRO A 41 34.87 12.33 -6.53
CA PRO A 41 36.23 12.32 -7.09
C PRO A 41 36.89 10.93 -7.15
N ASN A 42 36.43 9.99 -6.33
CA ASN A 42 36.94 8.62 -6.29
C ASN A 42 35.81 7.63 -6.62
N PRO A 43 35.21 7.72 -7.81
CA PRO A 43 34.00 6.98 -8.12
C PRO A 43 34.26 5.47 -8.21
N SER A 44 33.21 4.72 -7.90
CA SER A 44 33.19 3.26 -8.04
C SER A 44 31.89 2.80 -8.70
N GLU A 45 31.92 1.63 -9.33
CA GLU A 45 30.75 0.98 -9.94
C GLU A 45 29.67 0.63 -8.91
N ASP A 46 30.06 0.50 -7.64
CA ASP A 46 29.18 0.17 -6.52
C ASP A 46 28.72 1.39 -5.72
N ASP A 47 29.01 2.61 -6.19
CA ASP A 47 28.46 3.84 -5.61
C ASP A 47 26.96 3.94 -5.89
N TRP A 48 26.21 4.51 -4.95
CA TRP A 48 24.75 4.55 -5.02
C TRP A 48 24.17 5.77 -4.32
N ILE A 49 23.00 6.20 -4.79
CA ILE A 49 22.21 7.29 -4.22
C ILE A 49 21.04 6.70 -3.44
N ALA A 50 20.92 7.06 -2.17
CA ALA A 50 19.83 6.74 -1.28
C ALA A 50 18.84 7.91 -1.17
N VAL A 51 17.55 7.62 -1.09
CA VAL A 51 16.50 8.60 -0.74
C VAL A 51 16.11 8.36 0.72
N PHE A 52 16.21 9.38 1.57
CA PHE A 52 15.75 9.32 2.97
C PHE A 52 14.57 10.26 3.21
N SER A 53 13.63 9.81 4.02
CA SER A 53 12.56 10.62 4.59
C SER A 53 12.21 10.09 5.99
N PRO A 54 12.46 10.85 7.07
CA PRO A 54 12.85 12.27 7.09
C PRO A 54 14.24 12.57 6.52
N ALA A 55 14.47 13.83 6.12
CA ALA A 55 15.75 14.29 5.57
C ALA A 55 16.91 14.21 6.58
N ASN A 56 16.60 14.28 7.87
CA ASN A 56 17.56 14.04 8.95
C ASN A 56 17.65 12.54 9.27
N PHE A 57 18.56 11.84 8.59
CA PHE A 57 18.73 10.39 8.71
C PHE A 57 20.03 10.01 9.44
N ASN A 58 20.07 8.81 10.01
CA ASN A 58 21.26 8.24 10.63
C ASN A 58 21.91 7.21 9.69
N ALA A 59 23.03 7.60 9.10
CA ALA A 59 23.83 6.77 8.19
C ALA A 59 24.71 5.72 8.89
N SER A 60 24.63 5.57 10.21
CA SER A 60 25.42 4.58 10.95
C SER A 60 24.99 3.17 10.58
N THR A 61 25.96 2.24 10.57
CA THR A 61 25.71 0.83 10.29
C THR A 61 24.82 0.21 11.36
N TYR A 62 23.74 -0.44 10.94
CA TYR A 62 22.90 -1.24 11.82
C TYR A 62 23.51 -2.64 11.99
N VAL A 63 23.64 -3.09 13.24
CA VAL A 63 24.08 -4.45 13.56
C VAL A 63 22.87 -5.23 14.07
N PRO A 64 22.21 -6.04 13.22
CA PRO A 64 21.06 -6.84 13.64
C PRO A 64 21.44 -7.90 14.68
N GLU A 65 20.65 -8.01 15.75
CA GLU A 65 20.81 -9.05 16.77
C GLU A 65 20.48 -10.46 16.21
N MET A 66 19.67 -10.53 15.14
CA MET A 66 19.17 -11.74 14.47
C MET A 66 20.12 -12.34 13.40
N GLY A 67 21.38 -11.88 13.33
CA GLY A 67 22.28 -12.17 12.21
C GLY A 67 22.07 -11.23 11.02
N ASN A 68 22.85 -11.38 9.93
CA ASN A 68 22.88 -10.45 8.79
C ASN A 68 22.22 -11.05 7.52
N PRO A 69 20.89 -11.20 7.49
CA PRO A 69 20.22 -11.73 6.32
C PRO A 69 20.27 -10.72 5.16
N LYS A 70 20.34 -11.26 3.93
CA LYS A 70 20.56 -10.46 2.71
C LYS A 70 19.46 -9.42 2.46
N TYR A 71 18.22 -9.71 2.84
CA TYR A 71 17.08 -8.81 2.64
C TYR A 71 17.16 -7.51 3.47
N LEU A 72 17.93 -7.50 4.58
CA LEU A 72 18.15 -6.30 5.39
C LEU A 72 19.22 -5.35 4.83
N LYS A 73 19.81 -5.64 3.66
CA LYS A 73 20.81 -4.75 3.05
C LYS A 73 20.14 -3.65 2.21
N PRO A 74 20.59 -2.39 2.30
CA PRO A 74 21.74 -1.90 3.06
C PRO A 74 21.49 -1.81 4.57
N LEU A 75 22.49 -2.15 5.40
CA LEU A 75 22.37 -2.12 6.87
C LEU A 75 22.60 -0.71 7.42
N LEU A 76 21.60 0.16 7.33
CA LEU A 76 21.62 1.50 7.87
C LEU A 76 20.65 1.64 9.05
N THR A 77 20.98 2.51 10.00
CA THR A 77 20.11 2.78 11.17
C THR A 77 18.81 3.44 10.75
N SER A 78 18.86 4.31 9.74
CA SER A 78 17.68 4.76 9.00
C SER A 78 17.60 3.98 7.70
N ALA A 79 16.53 3.21 7.51
CA ALA A 79 16.25 2.60 6.21
C ALA A 79 15.97 3.71 5.17
N PRO A 80 16.64 3.73 4.00
CA PRO A 80 16.22 4.58 2.90
C PRO A 80 14.83 4.17 2.40
N ILE A 81 14.07 5.15 1.89
CA ILE A 81 12.80 4.91 1.21
C ILE A 81 13.02 4.03 -0.02
N LYS A 82 14.08 4.36 -0.78
CA LYS A 82 14.55 3.66 -1.97
C LYS A 82 15.96 4.11 -2.32
N TYR A 83 16.58 3.46 -3.29
CA TYR A 83 17.94 3.77 -3.71
C TYR A 83 18.21 3.35 -5.16
N GLN A 84 19.27 3.86 -5.76
CA GLN A 84 19.70 3.47 -7.10
C GLN A 84 21.22 3.60 -7.26
N PHE A 85 21.83 2.73 -8.07
CA PHE A 85 23.26 2.84 -8.38
C PHE A 85 23.57 4.10 -9.18
N ALA A 86 24.71 4.71 -8.89
CA ALA A 86 25.16 5.96 -9.47
C ALA A 86 25.33 5.88 -11.01
N ASN A 87 25.69 4.71 -11.52
CA ASN A 87 25.90 4.44 -12.95
C ASN A 87 24.59 4.15 -13.73
N TYR A 88 23.43 4.01 -13.06
CA TYR A 88 22.18 3.52 -13.68
C TYR A 88 21.75 4.31 -14.94
N SER A 89 21.69 5.63 -14.86
CA SER A 89 21.43 6.52 -16.01
C SER A 89 22.66 7.32 -16.46
N SER A 90 23.83 6.98 -15.93
CA SER A 90 25.11 7.61 -16.27
C SER A 90 26.19 6.53 -16.36
N PRO A 91 26.22 5.71 -17.44
CA PRO A 91 27.09 4.54 -17.51
C PRO A 91 28.59 4.85 -17.43
N ASP A 92 28.99 6.08 -17.75
CA ASP A 92 30.39 6.55 -17.68
C ASP A 92 30.74 7.20 -16.31
N TYR A 93 29.84 7.12 -15.33
CA TYR A 93 30.07 7.56 -13.96
C TYR A 93 31.38 7.02 -13.33
N PRO A 94 31.74 5.73 -13.50
CA PRO A 94 32.97 5.17 -12.93
C PRO A 94 34.26 5.82 -13.44
N ASN A 95 34.23 6.44 -14.63
CA ASN A 95 35.39 7.14 -15.20
C ASN A 95 35.34 8.65 -14.93
N THR A 96 34.15 9.23 -14.89
CA THR A 96 33.96 10.68 -14.82
C THR A 96 33.71 11.20 -13.41
N GLY A 97 33.26 10.33 -12.52
CA GLY A 97 32.75 10.68 -11.20
C GLY A 97 31.45 11.46 -11.20
N LYS A 98 30.84 11.72 -12.37
CA LYS A 98 29.70 12.61 -12.53
C LYS A 98 28.49 11.85 -13.01
N GLY A 99 27.37 12.04 -12.33
CA GLY A 99 26.13 11.38 -12.70
C GLY A 99 24.89 12.20 -12.41
N SER A 100 23.79 11.75 -12.98
CA SER A 100 22.47 12.29 -12.71
C SER A 100 21.45 11.17 -12.69
N LEU A 101 20.60 11.16 -11.67
CA LEU A 101 19.45 10.27 -11.55
C LEU A 101 18.15 11.09 -11.52
N LYS A 102 17.06 10.47 -11.96
CA LYS A 102 15.71 11.01 -11.77
C LYS A 102 14.95 10.08 -10.84
N PHE A 103 14.39 10.64 -9.77
CA PHE A 103 13.53 9.91 -8.85
C PHE A 103 12.11 10.44 -8.98
N ARG A 104 11.12 9.55 -8.88
CA ARG A 104 9.71 9.89 -8.71
C ARG A 104 9.39 9.82 -7.23
N LEU A 105 9.20 10.95 -6.55
CA LEU A 105 8.83 10.97 -5.14
C LEU A 105 7.31 11.01 -4.98
N ILE A 106 6.83 10.39 -3.91
CA ILE A 106 5.45 10.47 -3.46
C ILE A 106 5.40 11.27 -2.15
N ASN A 107 4.31 12.00 -1.92
CA ASN A 107 4.10 12.73 -0.69
C ASN A 107 3.59 11.77 0.39
N GLN A 108 4.52 11.29 1.18
CA GLN A 108 4.27 10.39 2.30
C GLN A 108 4.66 11.08 3.61
N ARG A 109 4.37 12.38 3.74
CA ARG A 109 4.75 13.23 4.88
C ARG A 109 6.25 13.53 4.91
N TYR A 110 6.69 14.30 5.90
CA TYR A 110 8.09 14.70 6.11
C TYR A 110 8.78 15.31 4.87
N ASP A 111 10.05 15.65 5.04
CA ASP A 111 10.95 16.10 3.99
C ASP A 111 11.85 14.94 3.50
N PHE A 112 12.67 15.23 2.50
CA PHE A 112 13.57 14.30 1.84
C PHE A 112 15.00 14.84 1.78
N ALA A 113 15.96 13.92 1.89
CA ALA A 113 17.36 14.16 1.53
C ALA A 113 17.88 13.00 0.69
N PHE A 114 18.89 13.28 -0.13
CA PHE A 114 19.57 12.32 -0.96
C PHE A 114 21.00 12.18 -0.50
N ALA A 115 21.50 10.95 -0.41
CA ALA A 115 22.85 10.71 0.02
C ALA A 115 23.59 9.80 -0.95
N LEU A 116 24.82 10.18 -1.27
CA LEU A 116 25.75 9.37 -2.02
C LEU A 116 26.54 8.49 -1.06
N PHE A 117 26.58 7.20 -1.38
CA PHE A 117 27.37 6.20 -0.67
C PHE A 117 28.34 5.50 -1.61
N SER A 118 29.47 5.06 -1.05
CA SER A 118 30.42 4.14 -1.69
C SER A 118 30.49 2.80 -0.94
N GLY A 119 31.20 1.81 -1.51
CA GLY A 119 31.40 0.50 -0.90
C GLY A 119 30.20 -0.45 -1.01
N GLY A 120 29.28 -0.13 -1.93
CA GLY A 120 28.10 -0.92 -2.23
C GLY A 120 27.11 -1.00 -1.07
N LEU A 121 26.09 -1.85 -1.24
CA LEU A 121 25.06 -2.06 -0.23
C LEU A 121 25.55 -2.89 0.97
N SER A 122 26.68 -3.58 0.83
CA SER A 122 27.21 -4.45 1.89
C SER A 122 28.06 -3.68 2.90
N ASN A 123 28.82 -2.68 2.47
CA ASN A 123 29.70 -1.88 3.33
C ASN A 123 29.54 -0.38 3.04
N PRO A 124 28.32 0.18 3.19
CA PRO A 124 28.03 1.53 2.75
C PRO A 124 28.83 2.56 3.54
N LYS A 125 29.46 3.49 2.83
CA LYS A 125 30.15 4.65 3.41
C LYS A 125 29.52 5.94 2.92
N LEU A 126 29.08 6.79 3.83
CA LEU A 126 28.45 8.06 3.46
C LEU A 126 29.51 9.02 2.89
N VAL A 127 29.32 9.46 1.64
CA VAL A 127 30.23 10.35 0.91
C VAL A 127 29.74 11.79 0.90
N SER A 128 28.46 12.03 0.62
CA SER A 128 27.88 13.37 0.55
C SER A 128 26.36 13.32 0.74
N VAL A 129 25.77 14.42 1.23
CA VAL A 129 24.32 14.60 1.41
C VAL A 129 23.86 15.83 0.62
N SER A 130 22.66 15.78 0.07
CA SER A 130 22.06 16.88 -0.69
C SER A 130 21.47 17.98 0.19
N ASN A 131 20.99 19.05 -0.46
CA ASN A 131 19.97 19.91 0.10
C ASN A 131 18.69 19.13 0.46
N VAL A 132 17.91 19.69 1.39
CA VAL A 132 16.58 19.17 1.76
C VAL A 132 15.58 19.52 0.67
N VAL A 133 14.62 18.62 0.46
CA VAL A 133 13.50 18.77 -0.48
C VAL A 133 12.21 18.44 0.25
N ALA A 134 11.13 19.19 0.03
CA ALA A 134 9.84 18.89 0.64
C ALA A 134 8.68 19.14 -0.33
N PHE A 135 7.55 18.45 -0.12
CA PHE A 135 6.28 18.86 -0.72
C PHE A 135 5.78 20.14 -0.05
N ALA A 136 5.05 20.98 -0.78
CA ALA A 136 4.50 22.24 -0.28
C ALA A 136 3.56 22.05 0.91
N ASN A 137 2.86 20.91 0.95
CA ASN A 137 2.07 20.46 2.10
C ASN A 137 2.35 18.97 2.35
N PRO A 138 3.38 18.62 3.13
CA PRO A 138 3.68 17.22 3.44
C PRO A 138 2.54 16.53 4.20
N LYS A 139 1.71 17.31 4.91
CA LYS A 139 0.62 16.80 5.75
C LYS A 139 -0.68 16.52 4.98
N ALA A 140 -0.72 16.77 3.67
CA ALA A 140 -1.94 16.69 2.87
C ALA A 140 -2.71 15.36 3.04
N PRO A 141 -4.05 15.38 3.00
CA PRO A 141 -4.85 14.15 2.98
C PRO A 141 -4.74 13.45 1.62
N LEU A 142 -4.19 12.24 1.61
CA LEU A 142 -3.80 11.53 0.40
C LEU A 142 -4.21 10.06 0.39
N TYR A 143 -4.18 9.49 -0.82
CA TYR A 143 -4.34 8.06 -1.12
C TYR A 143 -5.61 7.43 -0.51
N PRO A 144 -6.80 7.97 -0.85
CA PRO A 144 -8.05 7.40 -0.38
C PRO A 144 -8.26 6.01 -0.95
N ARG A 145 -8.79 5.13 -0.10
CA ARG A 145 -9.19 3.78 -0.45
C ARG A 145 -10.59 3.49 0.08
N LEU A 146 -11.43 3.07 -0.84
CA LEU A 146 -12.80 2.69 -0.60
C LEU A 146 -12.86 1.25 -0.13
N ALA A 147 -13.72 0.97 0.83
CA ALA A 147 -14.09 -0.39 1.21
C ALA A 147 -15.57 -0.42 1.54
N LEU A 148 -16.21 -1.56 1.26
CA LEU A 148 -17.60 -1.79 1.64
C LEU A 148 -17.77 -1.67 3.15
N GLY A 149 -18.86 -1.03 3.57
CA GLY A 149 -19.23 -0.88 4.96
C GLY A 149 -19.86 -2.14 5.55
N ARG A 150 -20.43 -2.00 6.75
CA ARG A 150 -21.13 -3.11 7.43
C ARG A 150 -22.50 -3.42 6.83
N THR A 151 -23.09 -2.46 6.13
CA THR A 151 -24.36 -2.62 5.40
C THR A 151 -24.14 -2.34 3.92
N TRP A 152 -25.03 -2.85 3.07
CA TRP A 152 -24.91 -2.77 1.60
C TRP A 152 -24.94 -1.33 1.06
N ASP A 153 -25.56 -0.42 1.82
CA ASP A 153 -25.73 1.01 1.54
C ASP A 153 -24.72 1.88 2.29
N GLU A 154 -23.61 1.29 2.74
CA GLU A 154 -22.51 1.98 3.39
C GLU A 154 -21.20 1.80 2.58
N MET A 155 -20.53 2.90 2.29
CA MET A 155 -19.16 2.93 1.76
C MET A 155 -18.25 3.60 2.77
N THR A 156 -17.07 3.03 2.98
CA THR A 156 -16.04 3.69 3.79
C THR A 156 -15.02 4.36 2.91
N VAL A 157 -14.52 5.52 3.34
CA VAL A 157 -13.38 6.21 2.73
C VAL A 157 -12.30 6.25 3.79
N THR A 158 -11.20 5.53 3.57
CA THR A 158 -10.01 5.59 4.42
C THR A 158 -8.90 6.34 3.71
N TRP A 159 -8.21 7.26 4.37
CA TRP A 159 -7.08 8.00 3.78
C TRP A 159 -5.99 8.25 4.83
N THR A 160 -4.82 8.67 4.35
CA THR A 160 -3.67 8.98 5.20
C THR A 160 -3.38 10.48 5.19
N SER A 161 -3.02 11.06 6.34
CA SER A 161 -2.50 12.42 6.44
C SER A 161 -1.48 12.52 7.59
N ASP A 162 -0.99 13.72 7.88
CA ASP A 162 -0.14 13.96 9.06
C ASP A 162 -0.82 14.90 10.08
N TYR A 163 -2.12 15.16 9.94
CA TYR A 163 -2.87 15.96 10.90
C TYR A 163 -3.47 15.05 11.97
N ASP A 164 -3.00 15.20 13.21
CA ASP A 164 -3.66 14.59 14.36
C ASP A 164 -5.01 15.29 14.65
N ILE A 165 -5.85 14.66 15.45
CA ILE A 165 -7.15 15.20 15.90
C ILE A 165 -7.00 16.49 16.73
N ASP A 166 -5.84 16.70 17.34
CA ASP A 166 -5.51 17.92 18.08
C ASP A 166 -5.09 19.07 17.14
N GLU A 167 -4.75 18.77 15.88
CA GLU A 167 -4.34 19.76 14.87
C GLU A 167 -5.46 20.11 13.88
N ALA A 168 -6.30 19.12 13.54
CA ALA A 168 -7.40 19.29 12.60
C ALA A 168 -8.56 18.34 12.86
N ILE A 169 -9.75 18.74 12.43
CA ILE A 169 -10.95 17.89 12.44
C ILE A 169 -11.08 17.25 11.04
N PRO A 170 -10.89 15.93 10.91
CA PRO A 170 -11.02 15.22 9.65
C PRO A 170 -12.48 14.91 9.30
N PHE A 171 -12.86 15.13 8.06
CA PHE A 171 -14.16 14.74 7.53
C PHE A 171 -14.12 14.51 6.01
N VAL A 172 -15.14 13.85 5.48
CA VAL A 172 -15.37 13.72 4.04
C VAL A 172 -16.57 14.59 3.67
N GLU A 173 -16.43 15.42 2.63
CA GLU A 173 -17.54 16.09 1.97
C GLU A 173 -17.97 15.28 0.76
N TRP A 174 -19.23 14.87 0.66
CA TRP A 174 -19.69 13.92 -0.35
C TRP A 174 -21.19 14.01 -0.64
N GLY A 175 -21.63 13.42 -1.74
CA GLY A 175 -23.04 13.42 -2.14
C GLY A 175 -23.23 12.90 -3.57
N LEU A 176 -24.49 12.82 -4.01
CA LEU A 176 -24.81 12.47 -5.39
C LEU A 176 -24.11 13.45 -6.35
N LYS A 177 -23.59 12.93 -7.46
CA LYS A 177 -22.83 13.73 -8.42
C LYS A 177 -23.72 14.82 -9.02
N GLY A 178 -23.33 16.08 -8.79
CA GLY A 178 -24.07 17.26 -9.28
C GLY A 178 -25.16 17.76 -8.32
N GLU A 179 -25.32 17.13 -7.15
CA GLU A 179 -26.29 17.50 -6.12
C GLU A 179 -25.61 18.16 -4.90
N PRO A 180 -26.37 18.72 -3.94
CA PRO A 180 -25.82 19.23 -2.69
C PRO A 180 -24.99 18.16 -1.95
N GLN A 181 -23.83 18.57 -1.45
CA GLN A 181 -22.92 17.70 -0.70
C GLN A 181 -23.21 17.82 0.81
N THR A 182 -23.03 16.72 1.53
CA THR A 182 -23.07 16.62 2.99
C THR A 182 -21.66 16.35 3.55
N ARG A 183 -21.52 16.33 4.87
CA ARG A 183 -20.25 16.02 5.57
C ARG A 183 -20.43 14.84 6.51
N SER A 184 -19.52 13.87 6.42
CA SER A 184 -19.40 12.76 7.38
C SER A 184 -18.09 12.90 8.16
N PRO A 185 -18.11 12.78 9.50
CA PRO A 185 -16.89 12.81 10.30
C PRO A 185 -16.02 11.58 9.99
N ALA A 186 -14.76 11.60 10.41
CA ALA A 186 -13.88 10.44 10.35
C ALA A 186 -13.33 10.06 11.73
N GLY A 187 -13.29 8.75 12.01
CA GLY A 187 -12.47 8.22 13.09
C GLY A 187 -11.01 8.23 12.69
N THR A 188 -10.10 8.52 13.63
CA THR A 188 -8.66 8.62 13.37
C THR A 188 -7.91 7.58 14.18
N HIS A 189 -7.01 6.85 13.52
CA HIS A 189 -6.14 5.85 14.12
C HIS A 189 -4.70 6.07 13.67
N THR A 190 -3.77 5.61 14.48
CA THR A 190 -2.36 5.49 14.14
C THR A 190 -1.76 4.33 14.92
N TYR A 191 -0.53 3.96 14.60
CA TYR A 191 0.27 3.02 15.38
C TYR A 191 1.64 3.62 15.64
N THR A 192 2.29 3.17 16.70
CA THR A 192 3.62 3.67 17.10
C THR A 192 4.66 2.59 16.90
N ARG A 193 5.94 2.95 17.03
CA ARG A 193 7.04 1.98 16.99
C ARG A 193 6.84 0.85 17.99
N SER A 194 6.25 1.15 19.15
CA SER A 194 6.01 0.17 20.20
C SER A 194 4.91 -0.85 19.85
N SER A 195 4.03 -0.52 18.90
CA SER A 195 2.98 -1.39 18.39
C SER A 195 3.54 -2.55 17.57
N MET A 196 4.74 -2.41 16.99
CA MET A 196 5.40 -3.47 16.23
C MET A 196 5.94 -4.57 17.16
N CYS A 197 5.88 -5.82 16.71
CA CYS A 197 6.32 -6.98 17.48
C CYS A 197 7.84 -7.16 17.44
N GLY A 198 8.51 -6.88 16.33
CA GLY A 198 9.94 -7.11 16.19
C GLY A 198 10.62 -6.40 15.02
N PRO A 199 11.92 -6.66 14.78
CA PRO A 199 12.67 -6.08 13.68
C PRO A 199 12.30 -6.71 12.30
N PRO A 200 12.45 -5.98 11.18
CA PRO A 200 12.89 -4.58 11.12
C PRO A 200 11.80 -3.54 11.49
N ALA A 201 10.52 -3.91 11.57
CA ALA A 201 9.40 -2.99 11.82
C ALA A 201 9.58 -2.11 13.07
N LYS A 202 10.04 -2.73 14.17
CA LYS A 202 10.27 -2.07 15.46
C LYS A 202 11.61 -1.31 15.53
N THR A 203 12.49 -1.51 14.55
CA THR A 203 13.87 -0.98 14.57
C THR A 203 14.15 -0.09 13.37
N VAL A 204 14.91 -0.58 12.37
CA VAL A 204 15.44 0.22 11.27
C VAL A 204 14.43 0.50 10.17
N GLY A 205 13.43 -0.38 10.02
CA GLY A 205 12.36 -0.21 9.06
C GLY A 205 11.22 0.67 9.57
N TRP A 206 11.28 1.10 10.85
CA TRP A 206 10.30 2.03 11.41
C TRP A 206 10.31 3.35 10.66
N ARG A 207 9.16 3.72 10.13
CA ARG A 207 8.83 5.07 9.69
C ARG A 207 7.47 5.46 10.26
N ASP A 208 7.35 6.68 10.72
CA ASP A 208 6.10 7.17 11.28
C ASP A 208 4.99 7.18 10.21
N PRO A 209 3.83 6.54 10.48
CA PRO A 209 2.77 6.37 9.49
C PRO A 209 1.86 7.60 9.34
N GLY A 210 2.02 8.62 10.17
CA GLY A 210 1.05 9.70 10.31
C GLY A 210 -0.27 9.18 10.88
N PHE A 211 -1.39 9.60 10.29
CA PHE A 211 -2.72 9.31 10.77
C PHE A 211 -3.61 8.75 9.67
N PHE A 212 -4.37 7.71 10.01
CA PHE A 212 -5.34 7.05 9.15
C PHE A 212 -6.73 7.47 9.58
N HIS A 213 -7.49 8.05 8.65
CA HIS A 213 -8.83 8.54 8.92
C HIS A 213 -9.83 7.71 8.12
N THR A 214 -10.89 7.22 8.76
CA THR A 214 -11.96 6.47 8.11
C THR A 214 -13.29 7.18 8.32
N SER A 215 -13.94 7.58 7.23
CA SER A 215 -15.30 8.12 7.22
C SER A 215 -16.29 7.09 6.68
N PHE A 216 -17.53 7.17 7.14
CA PHE A 216 -18.63 6.26 6.76
C PHE A 216 -19.70 7.06 6.00
N LEU A 217 -19.90 6.70 4.74
CA LEU A 217 -20.86 7.29 3.81
C LEU A 217 -22.06 6.36 3.75
N LYS A 218 -23.16 6.74 4.40
CA LYS A 218 -24.33 5.89 4.68
C LYS A 218 -25.55 6.28 3.85
N ASP A 219 -26.57 5.44 3.87
CA ASP A 219 -27.84 5.68 3.17
C ASP A 219 -27.64 5.84 1.65
N LEU A 220 -26.71 5.07 1.09
CA LEU A 220 -26.37 5.11 -0.33
C LEU A 220 -27.51 4.57 -1.19
N TRP A 221 -27.77 5.27 -2.30
CA TRP A 221 -28.74 4.84 -3.29
C TRP A 221 -28.03 3.90 -4.27
N PRO A 222 -28.54 2.68 -4.48
CA PRO A 222 -27.82 1.67 -5.23
C PRO A 222 -27.58 2.14 -6.66
N ASN A 223 -26.38 1.85 -7.17
CA ASN A 223 -25.93 2.16 -8.52
C ASN A 223 -25.73 3.65 -8.84
N GLN A 224 -25.96 4.57 -7.90
CA GLN A 224 -25.78 6.00 -8.15
C GLN A 224 -24.31 6.40 -8.10
N GLU A 225 -23.96 7.44 -8.86
CA GLU A 225 -22.61 8.01 -8.83
C GLU A 225 -22.52 9.09 -7.76
N TYR A 226 -21.52 8.95 -6.88
CA TYR A 226 -21.22 9.88 -5.81
C TYR A 226 -19.88 10.56 -6.06
N THR A 227 -19.77 11.81 -5.62
CA THR A 227 -18.49 12.53 -5.52
C THR A 227 -18.09 12.68 -4.06
N TYR A 228 -16.79 12.72 -3.78
CA TYR A 228 -16.28 12.97 -2.44
C TYR A 228 -14.96 13.73 -2.44
N LYS A 229 -14.68 14.45 -1.34
CA LYS A 229 -13.41 15.11 -1.04
C LYS A 229 -13.01 14.85 0.40
N LEU A 230 -11.71 14.64 0.60
CA LEU A 230 -11.11 14.54 1.92
C LEU A 230 -10.88 15.96 2.44
N CYS A 231 -11.12 16.17 3.73
CA CYS A 231 -10.93 17.46 4.33
C CYS A 231 -10.38 17.38 5.75
N HIS A 232 -9.52 18.35 6.06
CA HIS A 232 -9.07 18.69 7.39
C HIS A 232 -9.40 20.13 7.68
N ARG A 233 -10.25 20.39 8.68
CA ARG A 233 -10.45 21.75 9.21
C ARG A 233 -9.45 21.99 10.32
N LEU A 234 -8.46 22.84 10.08
CA LEU A 234 -7.43 23.18 11.06
C LEU A 234 -8.03 23.97 12.23
N MET A 235 -7.34 23.97 13.37
CA MET A 235 -7.81 24.70 14.57
C MET A 235 -7.91 26.22 14.38
N ASP A 236 -7.20 26.78 13.39
CA ASP A 236 -7.31 28.19 13.00
C ASP A 236 -8.54 28.52 12.11
N GLY A 237 -9.34 27.49 11.77
CA GLY A 237 -10.54 27.62 10.95
C GLY A 237 -10.31 27.48 9.45
N SER A 238 -9.06 27.36 8.99
CA SER A 238 -8.73 27.08 7.60
C SER A 238 -9.01 25.62 7.23
N TYR A 239 -9.09 25.34 5.92
CA TYR A 239 -9.41 24.01 5.40
C TYR A 239 -8.34 23.54 4.43
N VAL A 240 -7.91 22.30 4.60
CA VAL A 240 -7.05 21.58 3.67
C VAL A 240 -7.90 20.55 2.95
N TRP A 241 -8.00 20.67 1.62
CA TRP A 241 -8.83 19.82 0.77
C TRP A 241 -7.97 18.93 -0.12
N SER A 242 -8.43 17.71 -0.37
CA SER A 242 -7.95 16.90 -1.49
C SER A 242 -8.53 17.36 -2.82
N GLU A 243 -8.11 16.71 -3.91
CA GLU A 243 -8.88 16.70 -5.15
C GLU A 243 -10.25 16.03 -4.99
N VAL A 244 -11.07 16.10 -6.05
CA VAL A 244 -12.40 15.48 -6.07
C VAL A 244 -12.30 14.08 -6.62
N PHE A 245 -12.81 13.12 -5.88
CA PHE A 245 -12.93 11.73 -6.28
C PHE A 245 -14.39 11.38 -6.56
N SER A 246 -14.63 10.23 -7.18
CA SER A 246 -15.98 9.70 -7.37
C SER A 246 -16.00 8.19 -7.26
N PHE A 247 -17.15 7.64 -6.85
CA PHE A 247 -17.41 6.21 -6.84
C PHE A 247 -18.84 5.93 -7.28
N LYS A 248 -19.13 4.68 -7.66
CA LYS A 248 -20.49 4.22 -7.88
C LYS A 248 -20.91 3.38 -6.68
N ALA A 249 -22.05 3.71 -6.06
CA ALA A 249 -22.58 2.94 -4.95
C ALA A 249 -22.92 1.51 -5.40
N SER A 250 -22.70 0.55 -4.50
CA SER A 250 -22.91 -0.87 -4.76
C SER A 250 -24.35 -1.16 -5.20
N PRO A 251 -24.56 -2.21 -6.03
CA PRO A 251 -25.88 -2.76 -6.28
C PRO A 251 -26.56 -3.20 -4.98
N TYR A 252 -27.89 -3.16 -4.95
CA TYR A 252 -28.65 -3.76 -3.86
C TYR A 252 -28.39 -5.28 -3.81
N PRO A 253 -28.31 -5.91 -2.62
CA PRO A 253 -28.14 -7.37 -2.52
C PRO A 253 -29.22 -8.15 -3.28
N GLY A 254 -28.80 -9.06 -4.17
CA GLY A 254 -29.67 -9.81 -5.08
C GLY A 254 -30.11 -9.06 -6.35
N GLN A 255 -29.63 -7.83 -6.58
CA GLN A 255 -29.95 -7.08 -7.80
C GLN A 255 -29.44 -7.81 -9.04
N ASN A 256 -30.34 -8.02 -10.01
CA ASN A 256 -30.01 -8.62 -11.30
C ASN A 256 -29.41 -7.57 -12.25
N SER A 257 -28.08 -7.42 -12.23
CA SER A 257 -27.31 -6.57 -13.13
C SER A 257 -25.97 -7.22 -13.46
N LEU A 258 -25.31 -6.78 -14.54
CA LEU A 258 -23.92 -7.16 -14.77
C LEU A 258 -23.06 -6.64 -13.60
N GLN A 259 -22.27 -7.54 -13.00
CA GLN A 259 -21.41 -7.30 -11.85
C GLN A 259 -20.09 -7.99 -12.10
N ARG A 260 -18.99 -7.27 -11.94
CA ARG A 260 -17.65 -7.70 -12.37
C ARG A 260 -16.68 -7.52 -11.21
N VAL A 261 -16.18 -8.65 -10.74
CA VAL A 261 -15.32 -8.76 -9.56
C VAL A 261 -13.92 -9.14 -10.00
N ILE A 262 -12.92 -8.40 -9.55
CA ILE A 262 -11.51 -8.77 -9.68
C ILE A 262 -11.05 -9.42 -8.39
N VAL A 263 -10.32 -10.54 -8.50
CA VAL A 263 -9.66 -11.20 -7.37
C VAL A 263 -8.19 -11.36 -7.71
N VAL A 264 -7.32 -10.86 -6.83
CA VAL A 264 -5.86 -10.82 -6.97
C VAL A 264 -5.22 -11.13 -5.62
N GLY A 265 -4.04 -11.72 -5.60
CA GLY A 265 -3.22 -11.88 -4.41
C GLY A 265 -1.78 -11.52 -4.76
N ASP A 266 -0.95 -11.28 -3.74
CA ASP A 266 0.51 -11.28 -3.91
C ASP A 266 0.99 -10.21 -4.90
N ILE A 267 0.30 -9.05 -4.98
CA ILE A 267 0.67 -8.00 -5.95
C ILE A 267 2.02 -7.37 -5.57
N GLY A 268 2.26 -7.14 -4.29
CA GLY A 268 3.42 -6.37 -3.82
C GLY A 268 3.45 -4.94 -4.32
N LYS A 269 4.65 -4.37 -4.38
CA LYS A 269 4.91 -3.04 -4.93
C LYS A 269 6.11 -3.08 -5.89
N ALA A 270 6.30 -2.01 -6.65
CA ALA A 270 7.61 -1.70 -7.24
C ALA A 270 7.71 -0.23 -7.62
N GLU A 271 8.94 0.27 -7.73
CA GLU A 271 9.22 1.65 -8.09
C GLU A 271 9.03 1.94 -9.59
N ARG A 272 8.15 2.89 -9.91
CA ARG A 272 7.89 3.32 -11.30
C ARG A 272 9.08 4.02 -11.96
N ASP A 273 10.05 4.50 -11.19
CA ASP A 273 11.28 5.12 -11.71
C ASP A 273 12.44 4.11 -11.87
N GLY A 274 12.18 2.82 -11.61
CA GLY A 274 13.18 1.76 -11.71
C GLY A 274 14.17 1.71 -10.55
N SER A 275 13.97 2.50 -9.49
CA SER A 275 14.76 2.43 -8.26
C SER A 275 14.68 1.04 -7.63
N ASN A 276 15.72 0.73 -6.86
CA ASN A 276 15.73 -0.41 -5.97
C ASN A 276 15.26 0.00 -4.57
N GLU A 277 14.89 -0.99 -3.76
CA GLU A 277 14.34 -0.81 -2.42
C GLU A 277 14.42 -2.13 -1.64
N TYR A 278 14.08 -2.11 -0.36
CA TYR A 278 13.94 -3.35 0.41
C TYR A 278 12.79 -4.19 -0.14
N GLU A 279 12.88 -5.51 0.02
CA GLU A 279 11.83 -6.45 -0.42
C GLU A 279 11.44 -6.28 -1.91
N ASN A 280 12.36 -5.87 -2.78
CA ASN A 280 12.09 -5.62 -4.20
C ASN A 280 12.10 -6.91 -5.05
N TYR A 281 11.11 -7.79 -4.84
CA TYR A 281 11.00 -9.09 -5.54
C TYR A 281 9.64 -9.33 -6.20
N GLN A 282 8.83 -8.27 -6.43
CA GLN A 282 7.52 -8.38 -7.07
C GLN A 282 7.50 -7.76 -8.48
N PRO A 283 8.22 -8.34 -9.47
CA PRO A 283 8.36 -7.75 -10.81
C PRO A 283 7.04 -7.64 -11.58
N GLY A 284 6.01 -8.41 -11.19
CA GLY A 284 4.67 -8.34 -11.77
C GLY A 284 3.77 -7.21 -11.24
N SER A 285 4.18 -6.54 -10.15
CA SER A 285 3.35 -5.57 -9.42
C SER A 285 2.79 -4.47 -10.34
N LEU A 286 3.68 -3.72 -10.99
CA LEU A 286 3.29 -2.60 -11.86
C LEU A 286 2.46 -3.06 -13.05
N ASN A 287 2.78 -4.19 -13.68
CA ASN A 287 2.02 -4.72 -14.81
C ASN A 287 0.58 -5.07 -14.41
N THR A 288 0.41 -5.71 -13.26
CA THR A 288 -0.92 -6.05 -12.71
C THR A 288 -1.69 -4.78 -12.40
N THR A 289 -1.09 -3.85 -11.64
CA THR A 289 -1.74 -2.58 -11.28
C THR A 289 -2.12 -1.77 -12.51
N ASP A 290 -1.22 -1.59 -13.47
CA ASP A 290 -1.47 -0.78 -14.67
C ASP A 290 -2.53 -1.44 -15.58
N THR A 291 -2.59 -2.76 -15.61
CA THR A 291 -3.66 -3.49 -16.31
C THR A 291 -5.02 -3.22 -15.67
N LEU A 292 -5.11 -3.28 -14.35
CA LEU A 292 -6.34 -2.98 -13.62
C LEU A 292 -6.73 -1.51 -13.76
N ILE A 293 -5.78 -0.57 -13.74
CA ILE A 293 -6.07 0.86 -13.97
C ILE A 293 -6.64 1.07 -15.38
N ARG A 294 -6.05 0.45 -16.40
CA ARG A 294 -6.52 0.57 -17.78
C ARG A 294 -7.92 0.00 -17.97
N ASP A 295 -8.30 -1.01 -17.18
CA ASP A 295 -9.59 -1.68 -17.24
C ASP A 295 -10.58 -1.18 -16.18
N LEU A 296 -10.31 -0.04 -15.51
CA LEU A 296 -11.05 0.42 -14.33
C LEU A 296 -12.55 0.65 -14.56
N ASP A 297 -12.96 1.01 -15.78
CA ASP A 297 -14.38 1.16 -16.13
C ASP A 297 -15.09 -0.21 -16.33
N ASN A 298 -14.32 -1.29 -16.37
CA ASN A 298 -14.78 -2.64 -16.70
C ASN A 298 -14.91 -3.58 -15.50
N TYR A 299 -14.64 -3.12 -14.28
CA TYR A 299 -14.96 -3.86 -13.07
C TYR A 299 -15.50 -2.94 -11.99
N ASP A 300 -16.16 -3.54 -11.01
CA ASP A 300 -16.93 -2.77 -10.04
C ASP A 300 -16.39 -2.90 -8.60
N ILE A 301 -15.55 -3.91 -8.34
CA ILE A 301 -14.93 -4.17 -7.04
C ILE A 301 -13.67 -5.05 -7.19
N VAL A 302 -12.69 -4.85 -6.31
CA VAL A 302 -11.47 -5.65 -6.21
C VAL A 302 -11.39 -6.33 -4.85
N PHE A 303 -10.97 -7.60 -4.84
CA PHE A 303 -10.53 -8.34 -3.66
C PHE A 303 -9.04 -8.66 -3.79
N HIS A 304 -8.22 -8.06 -2.95
CA HIS A 304 -6.80 -8.38 -2.78
C HIS A 304 -6.63 -9.36 -1.61
N ILE A 305 -6.46 -10.63 -1.91
CA ILE A 305 -6.56 -11.73 -0.93
C ILE A 305 -5.24 -12.03 -0.18
N GLY A 306 -4.57 -10.99 0.31
CA GLY A 306 -3.36 -11.10 1.14
C GLY A 306 -2.07 -10.79 0.38
N ASP A 307 -0.99 -10.63 1.15
CA ASP A 307 0.36 -10.33 0.70
C ASP A 307 0.41 -9.03 -0.14
N MET A 308 0.07 -7.94 0.54
CA MET A 308 -0.23 -6.64 -0.06
C MET A 308 1.04 -5.91 -0.50
N PRO A 309 1.82 -5.22 0.37
CA PRO A 309 3.02 -4.54 -0.08
C PRO A 309 4.29 -5.40 -0.01
N TYR A 310 4.29 -6.54 0.70
CA TYR A 310 5.53 -7.17 1.15
C TYR A 310 6.47 -6.18 1.86
N SER A 311 5.91 -5.30 2.69
CA SER A 311 6.70 -4.29 3.41
C SER A 311 7.67 -4.95 4.38
N ASN A 312 7.24 -6.07 4.98
CA ASN A 312 8.01 -6.93 5.86
C ASN A 312 8.81 -6.10 6.89
N GLY A 313 8.17 -5.07 7.43
CA GLY A 313 8.71 -4.16 8.44
C GLY A 313 9.45 -2.92 7.93
N PHE A 314 9.62 -2.73 6.62
CA PHE A 314 10.10 -1.47 6.03
C PHE A 314 8.93 -0.53 5.75
N LEU A 315 8.40 0.10 6.80
CA LEU A 315 7.05 0.67 6.84
C LEU A 315 6.78 1.82 5.87
N SER A 316 7.81 2.43 5.26
CA SER A 316 7.61 3.42 4.19
C SER A 316 6.89 2.84 2.97
N GLN A 317 6.94 1.52 2.80
CA GLN A 317 6.40 0.84 1.63
C GLN A 317 4.87 0.69 1.69
N TRP A 318 4.26 0.86 2.86
CA TRP A 318 2.80 0.94 2.98
C TRP A 318 2.24 2.20 2.28
N ASP A 319 2.87 3.37 2.45
CA ASP A 319 2.47 4.57 1.70
C ASP A 319 2.67 4.39 0.20
N GLN A 320 3.81 3.82 -0.21
CA GLN A 320 4.11 3.47 -1.61
C GLN A 320 3.02 2.58 -2.22
N PHE A 321 2.62 1.53 -1.50
CA PHE A 321 1.57 0.65 -1.97
C PHE A 321 0.22 1.36 -2.07
N THR A 322 -0.17 2.14 -1.05
CA THR A 322 -1.43 2.90 -1.11
C THR A 322 -1.45 3.94 -2.24
N GLU A 323 -0.32 4.58 -2.55
CA GLU A 323 -0.19 5.46 -3.72
C GLU A 323 -0.34 4.67 -5.02
N MET A 324 0.36 3.55 -5.13
CA MET A 324 0.37 2.72 -6.33
C MET A 324 -1.04 2.23 -6.71
N VAL A 325 -1.84 1.79 -5.73
CA VAL A 325 -3.21 1.31 -5.96
C VAL A 325 -4.27 2.41 -5.88
N SER A 326 -3.91 3.63 -5.46
CA SER A 326 -4.86 4.75 -5.30
C SER A 326 -5.74 5.00 -6.52
N PRO A 327 -5.27 4.93 -7.78
CA PRO A 327 -6.13 5.14 -8.94
C PRO A 327 -7.29 4.13 -9.04
N ILE A 328 -7.12 2.94 -8.46
CA ILE A 328 -8.15 1.90 -8.36
C ILE A 328 -8.98 2.12 -7.10
N SER A 329 -8.32 2.16 -5.94
CA SER A 329 -8.96 2.14 -4.63
C SER A 329 -9.74 3.40 -4.32
N SER A 330 -9.44 4.54 -4.96
CA SER A 330 -10.22 5.76 -4.80
C SER A 330 -11.54 5.75 -5.61
N ARG A 331 -11.72 4.78 -6.52
CA ARG A 331 -12.82 4.73 -7.49
C ARG A 331 -13.77 3.55 -7.25
N VAL A 332 -13.24 2.38 -6.95
CA VAL A 332 -14.00 1.17 -6.62
C VAL A 332 -13.58 0.63 -5.25
N PRO A 333 -14.43 -0.14 -4.56
CA PRO A 333 -14.04 -0.77 -3.31
C PRO A 333 -12.85 -1.72 -3.53
N TYR A 334 -11.83 -1.56 -2.71
CA TYR A 334 -10.62 -2.37 -2.69
C TYR A 334 -10.60 -3.16 -1.39
N MET A 335 -11.25 -4.32 -1.42
CA MET A 335 -11.38 -5.21 -0.26
C MET A 335 -10.09 -6.01 -0.10
N VAL A 336 -9.62 -6.17 1.13
CA VAL A 336 -8.35 -6.85 1.41
C VAL A 336 -8.54 -8.04 2.33
N ALA A 337 -7.68 -9.05 2.22
CA ALA A 337 -7.47 -10.07 3.25
C ALA A 337 -6.05 -9.95 3.81
N SER A 338 -5.77 -10.61 4.93
CA SER A 338 -4.44 -10.69 5.51
C SER A 338 -3.76 -11.98 5.07
N GLY A 339 -2.56 -11.88 4.50
CA GLY A 339 -1.65 -12.98 4.23
C GLY A 339 -0.63 -13.17 5.37
N ASN A 340 0.37 -14.02 5.13
CA ASN A 340 1.47 -14.27 6.07
C ASN A 340 2.40 -13.05 6.18
N HIS A 341 2.65 -12.33 5.08
CA HIS A 341 3.49 -11.13 5.09
C HIS A 341 2.84 -9.93 5.80
N GLU A 342 1.54 -9.98 6.06
CA GLU A 342 0.91 -9.02 6.96
C GLU A 342 1.00 -9.45 8.42
N ARG A 343 0.84 -10.75 8.72
CA ARG A 343 0.46 -11.21 10.06
C ARG A 343 1.51 -12.03 10.80
N ASP A 344 2.28 -12.87 10.13
CA ASP A 344 3.05 -13.92 10.79
C ASP A 344 4.21 -13.32 11.58
N TRP A 345 4.23 -13.59 12.88
CA TRP A 345 5.34 -13.28 13.77
C TRP A 345 5.32 -14.21 14.99
N PRO A 346 6.45 -14.74 15.46
CA PRO A 346 6.48 -15.61 16.64
C PRO A 346 5.87 -14.97 17.89
N ASP A 347 5.11 -15.73 18.67
CA ASP A 347 4.51 -15.30 19.94
C ASP A 347 3.53 -14.10 19.79
N SER A 348 3.03 -13.86 18.58
CA SER A 348 2.09 -12.76 18.31
C SER A 348 0.63 -13.22 18.26
N GLY A 349 0.36 -14.52 18.41
CA GLY A 349 -0.97 -15.12 18.30
C GLY A 349 -1.43 -15.41 16.87
N SER A 350 -0.52 -15.37 15.89
CA SER A 350 -0.76 -15.92 14.55
C SER A 350 -0.83 -17.46 14.61
N PHE A 351 -1.47 -18.09 13.63
CA PHE A 351 -1.47 -19.57 13.56
C PHE A 351 -0.14 -20.11 13.03
N TYR A 352 0.47 -19.38 12.11
CA TYR A 352 1.82 -19.63 11.60
C TYR A 352 2.80 -18.75 12.38
N GLU A 353 3.89 -19.35 12.85
CA GLU A 353 4.91 -18.69 13.68
C GLU A 353 6.13 -18.30 12.83
N ASN A 354 5.92 -17.97 11.55
CA ASN A 354 6.96 -17.47 10.66
C ASN A 354 7.30 -16.01 11.01
N GLU A 355 8.43 -15.51 10.50
CA GLU A 355 8.84 -14.10 10.63
C GLU A 355 8.47 -13.27 9.37
N ASP A 356 7.56 -13.77 8.53
CA ASP A 356 7.29 -13.22 7.18
C ASP A 356 6.82 -11.76 7.21
N SER A 357 6.13 -11.34 8.28
CA SER A 357 5.69 -9.95 8.44
C SER A 357 6.82 -8.97 8.82
N GLY A 358 8.03 -9.45 9.10
CA GLY A 358 9.16 -8.62 9.53
C GLY A 358 8.86 -7.78 10.79
N GLY A 359 8.02 -8.32 11.67
CA GLY A 359 7.68 -7.73 12.96
C GLY A 359 6.48 -6.81 12.93
N GLU A 360 5.79 -6.69 11.79
CA GLU A 360 4.55 -5.92 11.67
C GLU A 360 3.37 -6.54 12.41
N CYS A 361 3.31 -7.88 12.44
CA CYS A 361 2.32 -8.67 13.19
C CYS A 361 0.85 -8.22 13.02
N GLY A 362 0.49 -7.79 11.80
CA GLY A 362 -0.87 -7.40 11.40
C GLY A 362 -1.18 -5.91 11.57
N VAL A 363 -0.42 -5.18 12.38
CA VAL A 363 -0.77 -3.82 12.81
C VAL A 363 -0.89 -2.83 11.63
N PRO A 364 0.06 -2.77 10.68
CA PRO A 364 -0.07 -1.87 9.53
C PRO A 364 -1.24 -2.25 8.63
N ALA A 365 -1.45 -3.54 8.36
CA ALA A 365 -2.54 -4.02 7.50
C ALA A 365 -3.92 -3.66 8.08
N GLU A 366 -4.15 -3.98 9.36
CA GLU A 366 -5.43 -3.74 10.02
C GLU A 366 -5.73 -2.27 10.25
N THR A 367 -4.71 -1.41 10.25
CA THR A 367 -4.87 0.05 10.46
C THR A 367 -5.01 0.79 9.13
N THR A 368 -4.18 0.42 8.14
CA THR A 368 -4.15 1.04 6.82
C THR A 368 -5.44 0.74 6.06
N TYR A 369 -5.94 -0.48 6.09
CA TYR A 369 -7.17 -0.84 5.37
C TYR A 369 -8.33 -1.03 6.33
N TYR A 370 -9.50 -0.52 5.93
CA TYR A 370 -10.76 -0.86 6.56
C TYR A 370 -11.36 -2.09 5.88
N VAL A 371 -11.83 -3.03 6.69
CA VAL A 371 -12.70 -4.12 6.28
C VAL A 371 -13.86 -4.22 7.29
N PRO A 372 -15.07 -4.67 6.88
CA PRO A 372 -16.23 -4.73 7.76
C PRO A 372 -16.19 -5.93 8.72
N ALA A 373 -15.02 -6.22 9.30
CA ALA A 373 -14.83 -7.23 10.33
C ALA A 373 -15.43 -6.77 11.66
N GLU A 374 -15.95 -7.73 12.43
CA GLU A 374 -16.38 -7.47 13.81
C GLU A 374 -15.18 -7.06 14.68
N ASN A 375 -14.06 -7.77 14.52
CA ASN A 375 -12.76 -7.44 15.08
C ASN A 375 -11.72 -7.38 13.94
N ARG A 376 -11.10 -6.21 13.71
CA ARG A 376 -10.12 -6.03 12.62
C ARG A 376 -8.82 -6.80 12.82
N ALA A 377 -8.45 -7.12 14.06
CA ALA A 377 -7.28 -7.96 14.38
C ALA A 377 -7.46 -9.42 13.95
N ASN A 378 -8.72 -9.85 13.85
CA ASN A 378 -9.08 -11.17 13.35
C ASN A 378 -9.16 -11.22 11.82
N PHE A 379 -9.36 -10.06 11.18
CA PHE A 379 -9.36 -9.84 9.73
C PHE A 379 -10.36 -10.67 8.88
N TRP A 380 -11.21 -11.51 9.48
CA TRP A 380 -12.30 -12.17 8.75
C TRP A 380 -13.55 -11.29 8.71
N TYR A 381 -14.23 -11.26 7.57
CA TYR A 381 -15.45 -10.51 7.37
C TYR A 381 -16.28 -11.12 6.24
N VAL A 382 -17.52 -10.65 6.13
CA VAL A 382 -18.43 -10.93 5.03
C VAL A 382 -18.71 -9.61 4.32
N ALA A 383 -18.75 -9.63 2.99
CA ALA A 383 -19.14 -8.49 2.18
C ALA A 383 -20.05 -8.94 1.04
N ASP A 384 -21.06 -8.13 0.75
CA ASP A 384 -22.02 -8.35 -0.33
C ASP A 384 -21.77 -7.37 -1.48
N TYR A 385 -21.88 -7.86 -2.72
CA TYR A 385 -21.86 -7.05 -3.93
C TYR A 385 -22.89 -7.57 -4.93
N GLY A 386 -24.12 -7.02 -4.88
CA GLY A 386 -25.20 -7.47 -5.74
C GLY A 386 -25.56 -8.95 -5.54
N MET A 387 -25.38 -9.77 -6.56
CA MET A 387 -25.62 -11.22 -6.53
C MET A 387 -24.49 -12.00 -5.84
N PHE A 388 -23.33 -11.39 -5.63
CA PHE A 388 -22.23 -11.99 -4.89
C PHE A 388 -22.43 -11.74 -3.40
N SER A 389 -22.58 -12.81 -2.64
CA SER A 389 -22.61 -12.78 -1.17
C SER A 389 -21.58 -13.76 -0.65
N GLN A 390 -20.74 -13.34 0.29
CA GLN A 390 -19.93 -14.30 1.03
C GLN A 390 -20.82 -15.03 2.06
N PRO A 391 -20.74 -16.37 2.19
CA PRO A 391 -21.65 -17.10 3.06
C PRO A 391 -21.60 -16.60 4.51
N THR A 392 -22.77 -16.35 5.09
CA THR A 392 -22.99 -15.89 6.48
C THR A 392 -22.70 -16.94 7.56
N GLN A 393 -22.29 -18.15 7.18
CA GLN A 393 -21.72 -19.11 8.10
C GLN A 393 -20.22 -19.14 7.87
N ALA A 394 -19.44 -19.17 8.96
CA ALA A 394 -18.02 -19.45 8.98
C ALA A 394 -17.70 -20.71 8.14
N ALA A 395 -17.62 -20.53 6.83
CA ALA A 395 -17.04 -21.47 5.91
C ALA A 395 -15.54 -21.24 6.06
N VAL A 396 -14.98 -21.80 7.13
CA VAL A 396 -13.57 -22.14 7.14
C VAL A 396 -13.36 -22.96 5.88
N ALA A 397 -12.71 -22.38 4.87
CA ALA A 397 -12.18 -23.12 3.75
C ALA A 397 -11.17 -24.11 4.33
N ARG A 398 -11.63 -25.30 4.76
CA ARG A 398 -10.75 -26.39 5.14
C ARG A 398 -10.10 -26.89 3.86
N VAL A 399 -8.91 -26.38 3.57
CA VAL A 399 -8.01 -26.98 2.59
C VAL A 399 -7.63 -28.37 3.14
N ARG A 400 -8.33 -29.40 2.68
CA ARG A 400 -7.85 -30.78 2.83
C ARG A 400 -6.89 -31.03 1.69
N SER A 401 -5.59 -31.07 1.98
CA SER A 401 -4.60 -31.59 1.04
C SER A 401 -4.90 -33.07 0.79
N ALA A 402 -5.50 -33.38 -0.36
CA ALA A 402 -5.45 -34.70 -0.95
C ALA A 402 -4.46 -34.65 -2.13
N PRO A 403 -3.60 -35.66 -2.33
CA PRO A 403 -2.65 -35.65 -3.43
C PRO A 403 -3.41 -35.64 -4.77
N GLY A 404 -3.32 -34.54 -5.51
CA GLY A 404 -3.83 -34.44 -6.89
C GLY A 404 -5.03 -33.52 -7.15
N ALA A 405 -5.48 -32.67 -6.22
CA ALA A 405 -6.63 -31.77 -6.46
C ALA A 405 -6.21 -30.35 -6.87
N ARG A 406 -6.85 -29.84 -7.94
CA ARG A 406 -6.85 -28.43 -8.36
C ARG A 406 -7.65 -27.60 -7.35
N VAL A 407 -7.13 -26.43 -6.98
CA VAL A 407 -7.77 -25.49 -6.04
C VAL A 407 -9.07 -24.95 -6.66
N LEU A 408 -10.20 -25.20 -6.00
CA LEU A 408 -11.50 -24.65 -6.34
C LEU A 408 -11.82 -23.55 -5.31
N VAL A 409 -11.72 -22.28 -5.71
CA VAL A 409 -12.26 -21.16 -4.94
C VAL A 409 -13.74 -21.06 -5.29
N GLU A 410 -14.60 -21.63 -4.45
CA GLU A 410 -16.04 -21.65 -4.67
C GLU A 410 -16.67 -20.33 -4.19
N LEU A 411 -16.77 -19.35 -5.09
CA LEU A 411 -17.64 -18.19 -4.92
C LEU A 411 -19.10 -18.67 -5.04
N LEU A 412 -19.74 -18.91 -3.89
CA LEU A 412 -21.12 -19.39 -3.82
C LEU A 412 -22.11 -18.28 -4.24
N VAL A 413 -22.48 -18.25 -5.52
CA VAL A 413 -23.64 -17.48 -6.00
C VAL A 413 -24.91 -18.23 -5.62
N ARG A 414 -25.63 -17.80 -4.58
CA ARG A 414 -26.97 -18.34 -4.28
C ARG A 414 -27.98 -17.81 -5.29
N GLN A 415 -28.47 -18.66 -6.20
CA GLN A 415 -29.74 -18.38 -6.88
C GLN A 415 -30.91 -18.53 -5.88
N PRO A 416 -31.89 -17.60 -5.85
CA PRO A 416 -33.05 -17.72 -4.98
C PRO A 416 -33.94 -18.88 -5.44
N ARG A 417 -34.10 -19.91 -4.59
CA ARG A 417 -35.10 -20.97 -4.79
C ARG A 417 -36.49 -20.43 -4.46
N LEU A 418 -37.39 -20.49 -5.44
CA LEU A 418 -38.84 -20.51 -5.22
C LEU A 418 -39.22 -21.82 -4.50
N ILE A 419 -40.14 -21.77 -3.53
CA ILE A 419 -40.70 -22.91 -2.78
C ILE A 419 -42.24 -22.83 -2.90
N PRO A 420 -43.04 -23.93 -2.90
CA PRO A 420 -42.88 -25.27 -3.47
C PRO A 420 -44.11 -25.71 -4.32
N GLY A 421 -43.98 -26.76 -5.15
CA GLY A 421 -45.17 -27.37 -5.75
C GLY A 421 -44.91 -28.63 -6.58
N THR A 422 -45.36 -29.76 -6.06
CA THR A 422 -45.68 -31.04 -6.74
C THR A 422 -44.55 -32.02 -7.09
N HIS A 423 -44.86 -33.28 -6.76
CA HIS A 423 -44.08 -34.50 -6.80
C HIS A 423 -43.42 -34.83 -8.14
N GLY A 424 -42.15 -35.21 -8.10
CA GLY A 424 -41.46 -35.94 -9.16
C GLY A 424 -40.11 -36.46 -8.69
N LYS A 425 -39.90 -37.78 -8.75
CA LYS A 425 -38.58 -38.41 -8.55
C LYS A 425 -37.72 -38.12 -9.78
N GLU A 426 -36.64 -37.36 -9.68
CA GLU A 426 -35.56 -37.38 -10.68
C GLU A 426 -34.17 -37.27 -10.06
N GLN A 427 -33.24 -38.02 -10.66
CA GLN A 427 -31.82 -38.14 -10.33
C GLN A 427 -31.08 -36.80 -10.47
N PRO A 428 -29.92 -36.61 -9.80
CA PRO A 428 -29.10 -35.43 -10.03
C PRO A 428 -28.44 -35.54 -11.42
N SER A 429 -28.97 -34.83 -12.39
CA SER A 429 -28.26 -34.50 -13.62
C SER A 429 -27.23 -33.41 -13.29
N GLY A 430 -25.96 -33.71 -13.52
CA GLY A 430 -24.90 -32.70 -13.49
C GLY A 430 -25.14 -31.69 -14.61
N ALA A 431 -25.38 -30.43 -14.23
CA ALA A 431 -25.35 -29.33 -15.19
C ALA A 431 -23.89 -28.96 -15.45
N VAL A 432 -23.38 -29.41 -16.60
CA VAL A 432 -22.17 -28.87 -17.21
C VAL A 432 -22.52 -27.49 -17.75
N ALA A 433 -21.98 -26.43 -17.14
CA ALA A 433 -21.98 -25.12 -17.77
C ALA A 433 -20.84 -25.11 -18.81
N GLU A 434 -21.23 -25.30 -20.07
CA GLU A 434 -20.34 -25.16 -21.22
C GLU A 434 -20.00 -23.67 -21.38
N VAL A 435 -18.84 -23.25 -20.89
CA VAL A 435 -18.28 -21.93 -21.20
C VAL A 435 -17.70 -22.01 -22.62
N GLN A 436 -18.50 -21.63 -23.60
CA GLN A 436 -18.00 -21.43 -24.95
C GLN A 436 -16.98 -20.28 -24.96
N GLY A 437 -15.72 -20.66 -25.11
CA GLY A 437 -14.72 -19.93 -25.88
C GLY A 437 -14.26 -18.58 -25.31
N ARG A 438 -13.39 -18.63 -24.30
CA ARG A 438 -12.10 -17.91 -24.19
C ARG A 438 -11.49 -18.22 -22.81
N PRO A 439 -10.20 -18.60 -22.71
CA PRO A 439 -9.62 -18.99 -21.43
C PRO A 439 -9.48 -17.77 -20.51
N CYS A 440 -10.06 -17.84 -19.31
CA CYS A 440 -9.61 -17.04 -18.18
C CYS A 440 -8.18 -17.48 -17.86
N LEU A 441 -7.21 -16.65 -18.21
CA LEU A 441 -5.82 -16.82 -17.80
C LEU A 441 -5.73 -16.47 -16.32
N LEU A 442 -5.72 -17.48 -15.45
CA LEU A 442 -5.04 -17.37 -14.16
C LEU A 442 -3.53 -17.29 -14.47
N TRP A 443 -2.95 -16.11 -14.32
CA TRP A 443 -1.51 -15.96 -14.27
C TRP A 443 -1.06 -16.25 -12.85
N THR A 444 -0.66 -17.49 -12.60
CA THR A 444 0.24 -17.78 -11.47
C THR A 444 1.64 -17.37 -11.92
N CYS A 445 2.19 -16.29 -11.36
CA CYS A 445 3.62 -16.04 -11.49
C CYS A 445 4.35 -17.10 -10.66
N ALA A 446 5.24 -17.85 -11.31
CA ALA A 446 6.17 -18.78 -10.68
C ALA A 446 7.53 -18.11 -10.47
#